data_AF-A0A6A4UFD1-F1
#
_entry.id   AF-A0A6A4UFD1-F1
#
_cell.length_a   1.000
_cell.length_b   1.000
_cell.length_c   1.000
_cell.angle_alpha   90.00
_cell.angle_beta   90.00
_cell.angle_gamma   90.00
#
_symmetry.space_group_name_H-M   'P 1'
#
loop_
_entity.id
_entity.type
_entity.pdbx_description
1 polymer ?
#
loop_
_entity_poly.entity_id
_entity_poly.type
_entity_poly.pdbx_seq_one_letter_code
_entity_poly.pdbx_strand_id
1 'polypeptide(L)'
;MGEIGHNGGPSLEGGVSWRKHCWSAARERLLPTLPIEVVRLRVKRAQALGLDYRTYAGVRAATGHDVVAFLFSSNALRVSLVRPEMPGDRAAKLSVVQCGRLALAVAPLTPGLVEAANQAVLDAAHPAPYALAGFGEMRSALRAALGKVPSDQVILVGDLGLERDWCAAGRLAGYLPADRYFG
;
A
#
# COMPACT_ATOMS: atom_id res chain seq x y z
N MET A 1 -24.34 -8.21 27.25
CA MET A 1 -24.79 -8.36 25.86
C MET A 1 -23.62 -8.01 24.95
N GLY A 2 -23.02 -9.01 24.31
CA GLY A 2 -21.82 -8.85 23.49
C GLY A 2 -21.12 -10.18 23.25
N GLU A 3 -21.69 -11.03 22.39
CA GLU A 3 -21.01 -12.20 21.84
C GLU A 3 -20.07 -11.75 20.72
N ILE A 4 -18.88 -11.27 21.10
CA ILE A 4 -17.80 -11.02 20.15
C ILE A 4 -16.89 -12.25 20.16
N GLY A 5 -16.88 -13.01 19.05
CA GLY A 5 -15.77 -13.95 18.78
C GLY A 5 -16.09 -15.42 18.55
N HIS A 6 -17.33 -15.82 18.22
CA HIS A 6 -17.56 -17.18 17.74
C HIS A 6 -17.30 -17.26 16.24
N ASN A 7 -16.04 -17.51 15.82
CA ASN A 7 -15.69 -17.78 14.41
C ASN A 7 -16.19 -19.15 13.93
N GLY A 8 -17.36 -19.59 14.40
CA GLY A 8 -18.09 -20.78 13.96
C GLY A 8 -17.39 -22.13 14.11
N GLY A 9 -16.12 -22.17 14.54
CA GLY A 9 -15.28 -23.36 14.44
C GLY A 9 -15.17 -23.90 13.00
N PRO A 10 -14.28 -24.86 12.73
CA PRO A 10 -14.39 -25.67 11.53
C PRO A 10 -15.75 -26.38 11.52
N SER A 11 -16.50 -26.29 10.42
CA SER A 11 -17.78 -27.01 10.30
C SER A 11 -17.56 -28.51 10.52
N LEU A 12 -18.33 -29.10 11.45
CA LEU A 12 -18.36 -30.54 11.71
C LEU A 12 -19.29 -31.28 10.74
N GLU A 13 -19.93 -30.57 9.80
CA GLU A 13 -20.73 -31.19 8.74
C GLU A 13 -19.83 -32.08 7.87
N GLY A 14 -20.30 -33.29 7.58
CA GLY A 14 -19.64 -34.18 6.62
C GLY A 14 -19.43 -33.51 5.25
N GLY A 15 -18.37 -33.91 4.54
CA GLY A 15 -18.15 -33.48 3.15
C GLY A 15 -17.40 -32.15 2.97
N VAL A 16 -16.83 -31.55 4.02
CA VAL A 16 -15.93 -30.39 3.89
C VAL A 16 -14.75 -30.69 2.98
N SER A 17 -14.14 -31.87 3.08
CA SER A 17 -13.05 -32.31 2.20
C SER A 17 -13.48 -32.36 0.72
N TRP A 18 -14.68 -32.90 0.46
CA TRP A 18 -15.25 -32.98 -0.88
C TRP A 18 -15.59 -31.60 -1.45
N ARG A 19 -16.24 -30.73 -0.66
CA ARG A 19 -16.52 -29.32 -1.05
C ARG A 19 -15.23 -28.55 -1.35
N LYS A 20 -14.20 -28.72 -0.52
CA LYS A 20 -12.87 -28.10 -0.73
C LYS A 20 -12.22 -28.61 -2.02
N HIS A 21 -12.31 -29.91 -2.30
CA HIS A 21 -11.82 -30.51 -3.55
C HIS A 21 -12.55 -29.93 -4.76
N CYS A 22 -13.89 -29.95 -4.77
CA CYS A 22 -14.71 -29.40 -5.84
C CYS A 22 -14.43 -27.90 -6.09
N TRP A 23 -14.31 -27.11 -5.03
CA TRP A 23 -13.97 -25.68 -5.13
C TRP A 23 -12.57 -25.47 -5.71
N SER A 24 -11.57 -26.24 -5.26
CA SER A 24 -10.19 -26.12 -5.76
C SER A 24 -10.11 -26.49 -7.24
N ALA A 25 -10.74 -27.60 -7.64
CA ALA A 25 -10.80 -28.04 -9.03
C ALA A 25 -11.57 -27.06 -9.93
N ALA A 26 -12.68 -26.50 -9.45
CA ALA A 26 -13.41 -25.46 -10.16
C ALA A 26 -12.58 -24.17 -10.30
N ARG A 27 -11.88 -23.75 -9.24
CA ARG A 27 -11.04 -22.55 -9.24
C ARG A 27 -9.86 -22.67 -10.21
N GLU A 28 -9.23 -23.84 -10.25
CA GLU A 28 -8.15 -24.14 -11.19
C GLU A 28 -8.62 -24.11 -12.65
N ARG A 29 -9.83 -24.62 -12.93
CA ARG A 29 -10.42 -24.65 -14.27
C ARG A 29 -11.00 -23.32 -14.74
N LEU A 30 -11.34 -22.41 -13.82
CA LEU A 30 -12.13 -21.21 -14.14
C LEU A 30 -11.43 -20.29 -15.15
N LEU A 31 -10.13 -20.04 -14.97
CA LEU A 31 -9.35 -19.09 -15.78
C LEU A 31 -7.88 -19.53 -15.88
N PRO A 32 -7.55 -20.55 -16.71
CA PRO A 32 -6.17 -21.02 -16.87
C PRO A 32 -5.26 -19.95 -17.49
N THR A 33 -5.81 -19.07 -18.32
CA THR A 33 -5.14 -17.85 -18.81
C THR A 33 -6.06 -16.66 -18.66
N LEU A 34 -5.49 -15.51 -18.32
CA LEU A 34 -6.25 -14.27 -18.22
C LEU A 34 -6.53 -13.73 -19.63
N PRO A 35 -7.77 -13.35 -19.98
CA PRO A 35 -8.05 -12.75 -21.29
C PRO A 35 -7.15 -11.54 -21.56
N ILE A 36 -6.71 -11.38 -22.81
CA ILE A 36 -5.70 -10.38 -23.17
C ILE A 36 -6.17 -8.95 -22.89
N GLU A 37 -7.47 -8.68 -23.00
CA GLU A 37 -8.08 -7.40 -22.66
C GLU A 37 -7.90 -7.07 -21.18
N VAL A 38 -8.07 -8.07 -20.30
CA VAL A 38 -7.86 -7.90 -18.85
C VAL A 38 -6.38 -7.65 -18.56
N VAL A 39 -5.47 -8.34 -19.25
CA VAL A 39 -4.03 -8.08 -19.13
C VAL A 39 -3.70 -6.66 -19.57
N ARG A 40 -4.21 -6.21 -20.72
CA ARG A 40 -4.02 -4.84 -21.24
C ARG A 40 -4.52 -3.78 -20.26
N LEU A 41 -5.71 -3.99 -19.66
CA LEU A 41 -6.24 -3.10 -18.63
C LEU A 41 -5.34 -3.04 -17.40
N ARG A 42 -4.82 -4.19 -16.94
CA ARG A 42 -3.90 -4.25 -15.81
C ARG A 42 -2.55 -3.60 -16.11
N VAL A 43 -2.01 -3.75 -17.33
CA VAL A 43 -0.79 -3.06 -17.77
C VAL A 43 -1.01 -1.55 -17.79
N LYS A 44 -2.11 -1.08 -18.37
CA LYS A 44 -2.48 0.34 -18.37
C LYS A 44 -2.62 0.89 -16.95
N ARG A 45 -3.24 0.12 -16.04
CA ARG A 45 -3.37 0.51 -14.63
C ARG A 45 -2.01 0.57 -13.93
N ALA A 46 -1.13 -0.42 -14.13
CA ALA A 46 0.23 -0.39 -13.59
C ALA A 46 1.01 0.85 -14.06
N GLN A 47 0.92 1.18 -15.35
CA GLN A 47 1.52 2.40 -15.92
C GLN A 47 0.95 3.67 -15.27
N ALA A 48 -0.37 3.76 -15.10
CA ALA A 48 -1.01 4.90 -14.42
C ALA A 48 -0.60 5.05 -12.95
N LEU A 49 -0.15 3.98 -12.31
CA LEU A 49 0.38 3.98 -10.94
C LEU A 49 1.90 4.22 -10.88
N GLY A 50 2.58 4.29 -12.03
CA GLY A 50 4.04 4.36 -12.12
C GLY A 50 4.76 3.07 -11.70
N LEU A 51 4.07 1.92 -11.75
CA LEU A 51 4.58 0.60 -11.35
C LEU A 51 4.92 -0.28 -12.57
N ASP A 52 5.92 -1.14 -12.41
CA ASP A 52 6.08 -2.27 -13.32
C ASP A 52 4.93 -3.28 -13.15
N TYR A 53 4.59 -3.97 -14.23
CA TYR A 53 3.46 -4.89 -14.25
C TYR A 53 3.61 -6.04 -13.23
N ARG A 54 4.84 -6.53 -13.00
CA ARG A 54 5.08 -7.65 -12.09
C ARG A 54 4.78 -7.25 -10.64
N THR A 55 5.22 -6.08 -10.22
CA THR A 55 4.89 -5.51 -8.90
C THR A 55 3.39 -5.33 -8.74
N TYR A 56 2.74 -4.68 -9.70
CA TYR A 56 1.29 -4.47 -9.68
C TYR A 56 0.50 -5.80 -9.62
N ALA A 57 0.85 -6.76 -10.48
CA ALA A 57 0.18 -8.06 -10.54
C ALA A 57 0.39 -8.86 -9.25
N GLY A 58 1.57 -8.76 -8.63
CA GLY A 58 1.88 -9.39 -7.35
C GLY A 58 0.99 -8.87 -6.23
N VAL A 59 0.82 -7.55 -6.13
CA VAL A 59 -0.07 -6.94 -5.12
C VAL A 59 -1.52 -7.38 -5.36
N ARG A 60 -2.02 -7.29 -6.59
CA ARG A 60 -3.37 -7.77 -6.97
C ARG A 60 -3.59 -9.24 -6.61
N ALA A 61 -2.59 -10.09 -6.79
CA ALA A 61 -2.68 -11.51 -6.48
C ALA A 61 -2.68 -11.78 -4.97
N ALA A 62 -1.94 -10.99 -4.18
CA ALA A 62 -1.85 -11.14 -2.74
C ALA A 62 -3.07 -10.59 -2.00
N THR A 63 -3.60 -9.44 -2.42
CA THR A 63 -4.70 -8.75 -1.72
C THR A 63 -6.06 -8.99 -2.35
N GLY A 64 -6.11 -9.35 -3.63
CA GLY A 64 -7.35 -9.42 -4.42
C GLY A 64 -7.89 -8.05 -4.86
N HIS A 65 -7.30 -6.95 -4.40
CA HIS A 65 -7.79 -5.59 -4.60
C HIS A 65 -6.83 -4.73 -5.43
N ASP A 66 -7.36 -3.70 -6.09
CA ASP A 66 -6.53 -2.71 -6.79
C ASP A 66 -5.74 -1.83 -5.82
N VAL A 67 -4.69 -1.19 -6.33
CA VAL A 67 -3.97 -0.14 -5.59
C VAL A 67 -4.72 1.18 -5.76
N VAL A 68 -5.12 1.79 -4.64
CA VAL A 68 -5.89 3.04 -4.63
C VAL A 68 -5.10 4.22 -4.08
N ALA A 69 -4.02 3.97 -3.35
CA ALA A 69 -3.11 5.00 -2.87
C ALA A 69 -1.69 4.47 -2.63
N PHE A 70 -0.75 5.40 -2.59
CA PHE A 70 0.58 5.21 -2.04
C PHE A 70 0.72 5.99 -0.73
N LEU A 71 1.49 5.42 0.19
CA LEU A 71 1.97 6.07 1.39
C LEU A 71 3.49 6.18 1.26
N PHE A 72 4.03 7.37 1.13
CA PHE A 72 5.46 7.60 0.94
C PHE A 72 6.11 8.02 2.26
N SER A 73 7.23 7.42 2.65
CA SER A 73 8.07 8.01 3.70
C SER A 73 8.78 9.26 3.16
N SER A 74 9.02 10.26 4.01
CA SER A 74 9.78 11.45 3.60
C SER A 74 11.19 11.10 3.12
N ASN A 75 11.79 10.04 3.66
CA ASN A 75 13.06 9.48 3.17
C ASN A 75 12.91 8.98 1.73
N ALA A 76 11.86 8.21 1.46
CA ALA A 76 11.54 7.76 0.12
C ALA A 76 11.16 8.90 -0.82
N LEU A 77 10.82 10.10 -0.35
CA LEU A 77 10.63 11.29 -1.19
C LEU A 77 11.91 12.13 -1.33
N ARG A 78 12.99 11.80 -0.61
CA ARG A 78 14.18 12.63 -0.42
C ARG A 78 13.87 14.02 0.12
N VAL A 79 12.86 14.10 0.99
CA VAL A 79 12.43 15.32 1.67
C VAL A 79 12.95 15.31 3.11
N SER A 80 13.53 16.42 3.55
CA SER A 80 14.10 16.59 4.89
C SER A 80 13.85 18.00 5.41
N LEU A 81 14.17 18.26 6.68
CA LEU A 81 14.02 19.59 7.28
C LEU A 81 14.80 20.67 6.52
N VAL A 82 16.00 20.35 6.02
CA VAL A 82 16.87 21.28 5.28
C VAL A 82 16.54 21.36 3.79
N ARG A 83 15.82 20.38 3.27
CA ARG A 83 15.35 20.30 1.87
C ARG A 83 13.91 19.82 1.86
N PRO A 84 12.95 20.70 2.16
CA PRO A 84 11.54 20.33 2.28
C PRO A 84 10.87 20.12 0.91
N GLU A 85 11.46 20.66 -0.16
CA GLU A 85 10.98 20.47 -1.53
C GLU A 85 11.51 19.16 -2.12
N MET A 86 10.61 18.40 -2.75
CA MET A 86 10.94 17.15 -3.41
C MET A 86 11.81 17.38 -4.65
N PRO A 87 12.81 16.53 -4.92
CA PRO A 87 13.54 16.55 -6.18
C PRO A 87 12.63 16.47 -7.41
N GLY A 88 12.98 17.23 -8.46
CA GLY A 88 12.12 17.43 -9.63
C GLY A 88 11.79 16.15 -10.40
N ASP A 89 12.68 15.16 -10.42
CA ASP A 89 12.45 13.83 -11.01
C ASP A 89 11.31 13.08 -10.32
N ARG A 90 11.31 13.09 -8.97
CA ARG A 90 10.27 12.47 -8.16
C ARG A 90 8.95 13.23 -8.26
N ALA A 91 9.01 14.56 -8.23
CA ALA A 91 7.83 15.41 -8.40
C ALA A 91 7.18 15.19 -9.78
N ALA A 92 7.99 15.15 -10.85
CA ALA A 92 7.52 14.87 -12.20
C ALA A 92 6.86 13.49 -12.30
N LYS A 93 7.49 12.45 -11.74
CA LYS A 93 6.90 11.11 -11.71
C LYS A 93 5.55 11.08 -10.99
N LEU A 94 5.46 11.68 -9.80
CA LEU A 94 4.23 11.66 -9.01
C LEU A 94 3.11 12.52 -9.60
N SER A 95 3.44 13.58 -10.36
CA SER A 95 2.44 14.46 -10.99
C SER A 95 1.51 13.75 -11.98
N VAL A 96 1.95 12.63 -12.57
CA VAL A 96 1.17 11.85 -13.53
C VAL A 96 0.55 10.58 -12.94
N VAL A 97 0.84 10.27 -11.67
CA VAL A 97 0.32 9.08 -10.99
C VAL A 97 -1.18 9.26 -10.71
N GLN A 98 -1.99 8.26 -11.02
CA GLN A 98 -3.46 8.31 -10.91
C GLN A 98 -3.99 7.49 -9.73
N CYS A 99 -3.63 7.89 -8.51
CA CYS A 99 -4.14 7.36 -7.24
C CYS A 99 -3.85 8.34 -6.10
N GLY A 100 -4.26 8.01 -4.86
CA GLY A 100 -3.91 8.83 -3.69
C GLY A 100 -2.40 8.85 -3.43
N ARG A 101 -1.86 10.02 -3.08
CA ARG A 101 -0.42 10.24 -2.79
C ARG A 101 -0.30 10.87 -1.40
N LEU A 102 -0.20 10.00 -0.39
CA LEU A 102 -0.05 10.41 1.01
C LEU A 102 1.42 10.36 1.41
N ALA A 103 1.84 11.27 2.29
CA ALA A 103 3.20 11.27 2.83
C ALA A 103 3.23 11.05 4.35
N LEU A 104 4.29 10.40 4.82
CA LEU A 104 4.67 10.28 6.23
C LEU A 104 5.93 11.12 6.47
N ALA A 105 5.79 12.20 7.23
CA ALA A 105 6.89 13.06 7.63
C ALA A 105 7.65 12.42 8.80
N VAL A 106 8.88 11.96 8.53
CA VAL A 106 9.77 11.39 9.54
C VAL A 106 10.41 12.52 10.34
N ALA A 107 10.23 12.51 11.66
CA ALA A 107 10.81 13.51 12.56
C ALA A 107 12.32 13.69 12.31
N PRO A 108 12.87 14.92 12.39
CA PRO A 108 12.22 16.15 12.88
C PRO A 108 11.37 16.90 11.83
N LEU A 109 11.18 16.34 10.63
CA LEU A 109 10.32 16.94 9.62
C LEU A 109 8.85 16.91 10.07
N THR A 110 8.14 18.02 9.91
CA THR A 110 6.72 18.11 10.25
C THR A 110 5.84 17.94 9.01
N PRO A 111 4.62 17.39 9.15
CA PRO A 111 3.68 17.25 8.02
C PRO A 111 3.38 18.58 7.32
N GLY A 112 3.18 19.65 8.09
CA GLY A 112 2.88 20.97 7.55
C GLY A 112 4.01 21.52 6.66
N LEU A 113 5.28 21.21 6.96
CA LEU A 113 6.39 21.62 6.09
C LEU A 113 6.40 20.83 4.78
N VAL A 114 6.06 19.53 4.83
CA VAL A 114 5.94 18.69 3.63
C VAL A 114 4.81 19.17 2.74
N GLU A 115 3.64 19.45 3.30
CA GLU A 115 2.47 19.95 2.56
C GLU A 115 2.77 21.31 1.92
N ALA A 116 3.27 22.26 2.70
CA ALA A 116 3.56 23.60 2.21
C ALA A 116 4.53 23.60 1.01
N ALA A 117 5.54 22.72 1.02
CA ALA A 117 6.53 22.62 -0.04
C ALA A 117 6.10 21.76 -1.23
N ASN A 118 5.11 20.86 -1.08
CA ASN A 118 4.80 19.83 -2.10
C ASN A 118 3.30 19.69 -2.44
N GLN A 119 2.48 20.69 -2.07
CA GLN A 119 1.02 20.70 -2.29
C GLN A 119 0.55 20.45 -3.73
N ALA A 120 1.40 20.74 -4.73
CA ALA A 120 1.04 20.52 -6.14
C ALA A 120 1.01 19.02 -6.53
N VAL A 121 1.58 18.15 -5.70
CA VAL A 121 1.83 16.74 -6.03
C VAL A 121 1.30 15.79 -4.98
N LEU A 122 1.38 16.14 -3.69
CA LEU A 122 0.89 15.32 -2.58
C LEU A 122 -0.54 15.72 -2.20
N ASP A 123 -1.35 14.72 -1.83
CA ASP A 123 -2.74 14.95 -1.43
C ASP A 123 -2.86 15.31 0.06
N ALA A 124 -1.97 14.77 0.89
CA ALA A 124 -1.85 15.07 2.32
C ALA A 124 -0.52 14.56 2.90
N ALA A 125 -0.09 15.12 4.02
CA ALA A 125 1.00 14.58 4.83
C ALA A 125 0.57 14.34 6.29
N HIS A 126 1.18 13.33 6.90
CA HIS A 126 0.90 12.91 8.27
C HIS A 126 2.21 12.65 9.01
N PRO A 127 2.23 12.69 10.35
CA PRO A 127 3.42 12.33 11.09
C PRO A 127 3.73 10.84 10.88
N ALA A 128 4.98 10.52 10.61
CA ALA A 128 5.43 9.14 10.62
C ALA A 128 5.42 8.58 12.06
N PRO A 129 5.25 7.25 12.25
CA PRO A 129 5.51 6.61 13.53
C PRO A 129 6.93 6.93 14.03
N TYR A 130 7.12 7.03 15.34
CA TYR A 130 8.45 7.14 15.91
C TYR A 130 9.32 5.94 15.51
N ALA A 131 10.62 6.15 15.28
CA ALA A 131 11.51 5.13 14.73
C ALA A 131 11.59 3.84 15.57
N LEU A 132 11.43 3.97 16.89
CA LEU A 132 11.40 2.84 17.84
C LEU A 132 10.02 2.65 18.47
N ALA A 133 8.96 3.14 17.82
CA ALA A 133 7.59 2.99 18.28
C ALA A 133 7.22 1.52 18.47
N GLY A 134 6.36 1.24 19.45
CA GLY A 134 5.74 -0.08 19.57
C GLY A 134 4.73 -0.32 18.43
N PHE A 135 4.43 -1.59 18.13
CA PHE A 135 3.52 -1.97 17.04
C PHE A 135 2.12 -1.34 17.15
N GLY A 136 1.61 -1.13 18.37
CA GLY A 136 0.32 -0.47 18.61
C GLY A 136 0.32 1.02 18.23
N GLU A 137 1.40 1.73 18.55
CA GLU A 137 1.59 3.13 18.18
C GLU A 137 1.75 3.26 16.67
N MET A 138 2.59 2.43 16.04
CA MET A 138 2.74 2.38 14.59
C MET A 138 1.38 2.19 13.89
N ARG A 139 0.58 1.21 14.35
CA ARG A 139 -0.76 0.96 13.81
C ARG A 139 -1.67 2.19 13.95
N SER A 140 -1.66 2.85 15.11
CA SER A 140 -2.49 4.03 15.36
C SER A 140 -2.14 5.18 14.42
N ALA A 141 -0.84 5.49 14.31
CA ALA A 141 -0.34 6.55 13.43
C ALA A 141 -0.67 6.27 11.95
N LEU A 142 -0.45 5.03 11.48
CA LEU A 142 -0.79 4.65 10.11
C LEU A 142 -2.30 4.68 9.87
N ARG A 143 -3.12 4.25 10.82
CA ARG A 143 -4.58 4.31 10.68
C ARG A 143 -5.07 5.76 10.61
N ALA A 144 -4.49 6.65 11.40
CA ALA A 144 -4.79 8.08 11.34
C ALA A 144 -4.40 8.68 9.98
N ALA A 145 -3.23 8.33 9.44
CA ALA A 145 -2.77 8.79 8.13
C ALA A 145 -3.65 8.28 6.97
N LEU A 146 -4.13 7.03 7.04
CA LEU A 146 -4.98 6.47 6.00
C LEU A 146 -6.44 6.97 6.06
N GLY A 147 -6.93 7.34 7.24
CA GLY A 147 -8.32 7.72 7.45
C GLY A 147 -9.30 6.65 6.97
N LYS A 148 -10.03 6.94 5.89
CA LYS A 148 -11.01 6.03 5.27
C LYS A 148 -10.43 5.12 4.18
N VAL A 149 -9.19 5.35 3.76
CA VAL A 149 -8.55 4.54 2.72
C VAL A 149 -8.34 3.10 3.22
N PRO A 150 -8.75 2.07 2.46
CA PRO A 150 -8.50 0.68 2.83
C PRO A 150 -7.00 0.38 2.82
N SER A 151 -6.46 -0.12 3.95
CA SER A 151 -5.02 -0.32 4.11
C SER A 151 -4.47 -1.38 3.15
N ASP A 152 -5.22 -2.44 2.89
CA ASP A 152 -4.89 -3.53 1.97
C ASP A 152 -4.92 -3.12 0.48
N GLN A 153 -5.20 -1.85 0.19
CA GLN A 153 -5.15 -1.23 -1.13
C GLN A 153 -4.08 -0.13 -1.22
N VAL A 154 -3.24 0.01 -0.19
CA VAL A 154 -2.20 1.03 -0.09
C VAL A 154 -0.83 0.38 -0.12
N ILE A 155 0.07 0.89 -0.96
CA ILE A 155 1.48 0.48 -0.97
C ILE A 155 2.30 1.50 -0.20
N LEU A 156 3.13 1.03 0.73
CA LEU A 156 4.16 1.84 1.37
C LEU A 156 5.40 1.90 0.50
N VAL A 157 5.83 3.11 0.15
CA VAL A 157 7.11 3.35 -0.51
C VAL A 157 8.08 3.91 0.53
N GLY A 158 9.16 3.17 0.78
CA GLY A 158 10.13 3.46 1.84
C GLY A 158 11.57 3.32 1.35
N ASP A 159 12.51 3.91 2.09
CA ASP A 159 13.95 3.92 1.77
C ASP A 159 14.81 3.36 2.93
N LEU A 160 14.26 3.26 4.14
CA LEU A 160 14.98 2.74 5.31
C LEU A 160 14.39 1.42 5.83
N GLY A 161 15.24 0.55 6.37
CA GLY A 161 14.86 -0.80 6.80
C GLY A 161 13.72 -0.85 7.83
N LEU A 162 13.71 0.09 8.80
CA LEU A 162 12.67 0.18 9.83
C LEU A 162 11.29 0.53 9.27
N GLU A 163 11.21 1.18 8.11
CA GLU A 163 9.94 1.55 7.49
C GLU A 163 9.19 0.32 6.98
N ARG A 164 9.88 -0.81 6.76
CA ARG A 164 9.24 -2.07 6.37
C ARG A 164 8.26 -2.57 7.45
N ASP A 165 8.54 -2.32 8.72
CA ASP A 165 7.69 -2.76 9.83
C ASP A 165 6.35 -2.00 9.84
N TRP A 166 6.32 -0.78 9.29
CA TRP A 166 5.07 -0.02 9.10
C TRP A 166 4.12 -0.73 8.15
N CYS A 167 4.62 -1.42 7.12
CA CYS A 167 3.78 -2.22 6.23
C CYS A 167 3.01 -3.29 7.00
N ALA A 168 3.68 -4.00 7.91
CA ALA A 168 3.06 -5.01 8.75
C ALA A 168 2.11 -4.38 9.80
N ALA A 169 2.55 -3.32 10.48
CA ALA A 169 1.76 -2.63 11.50
C ALA A 169 0.45 -2.04 10.94
N GLY A 170 0.53 -1.44 9.75
CA GLY A 170 -0.60 -0.85 9.05
C GLY A 170 -1.46 -1.82 8.25
N ARG A 171 -1.06 -3.11 8.14
CA ARG A 171 -1.70 -4.10 7.26
C ARG A 171 -1.85 -3.57 5.82
N LEU A 172 -0.74 -3.04 5.30
CA LEU A 172 -0.68 -2.44 3.99
C LEU A 172 -0.61 -3.52 2.90
N ALA A 173 -0.93 -3.16 1.66
CA ALA A 173 -0.91 -4.07 0.52
C ALA A 173 0.50 -4.60 0.19
N GLY A 174 1.52 -3.80 0.50
CA GLY A 174 2.92 -4.18 0.35
C GLY A 174 3.89 -3.03 0.61
N TYR A 175 5.16 -3.40 0.73
CA TYR A 175 6.29 -2.48 0.82
C TYR A 175 7.06 -2.48 -0.49
N LEU A 176 7.36 -1.30 -1.01
CA LEU A 176 8.16 -1.09 -2.21
C LEU A 176 9.36 -0.18 -1.90
N PRO A 177 10.60 -0.65 -2.11
CA PRO A 177 11.78 0.21 -2.02
C PRO A 177 11.69 1.44 -2.95
N ALA A 178 12.20 2.58 -2.49
CA ALA A 178 12.13 3.84 -3.21
C ALA A 178 12.93 3.83 -4.52
N ASP A 179 14.09 3.18 -4.55
CA ASP A 179 14.87 2.93 -5.76
C ASP A 179 14.02 2.20 -6.82
N ARG A 180 13.36 1.11 -6.43
CA ARG A 180 12.50 0.35 -7.33
C ARG A 180 11.27 1.13 -7.79
N TYR A 181 10.72 2.01 -6.95
CA TYR A 181 9.59 2.84 -7.36
C TYR A 181 10.03 3.99 -8.25
N PHE A 182 11.11 4.71 -7.96
CA PHE A 182 11.42 5.98 -8.63
C PHE A 182 12.42 5.86 -9.79
N GLY A 183 13.27 4.83 -9.84
CA GLY A 183 14.26 4.64 -10.90
C GLY A 183 15.55 4.03 -10.40
#